data_AF-A0A2N8TUC6-F1
#
_entry.id   AF-A0A2N8TUC6-F1
#
_cell.length_a   1.000
_cell.length_b   1.000
_cell.length_c   1.000
_cell.angle_alpha   90.00
_cell.angle_beta   90.00
_cell.angle_gamma   90.00
#
_symmetry.space_group_name_H-M   'P 1'
#
loop_
_entity.id
_entity.type
_entity.pdbx_description
1 polymer ?
#
loop_
_entity_poly.entity_id
_entity_poly.type
_entity_poly.pdbx_seq_one_letter_code
_entity_poly.pdbx_strand_id
1 'polypeptide(L)' 'MTVSRACRTCGTMQEFRMFNAAERAVVRAMKGAGHFVDDYWRCTAVGCRWYQRYLNRGEDGLLPEELKIQAVPAE' A
#
# COMPACT_ATOMS: atom_id res chain seq x y z
N MET A 1 7.25 -8.95 -6.86
CA MET A 1 6.28 -9.99 -6.44
C MET A 1 4.99 -9.31 -6.03
N THR A 2 3.85 -9.76 -6.54
CA THR A 2 2.51 -9.30 -6.16
C THR A 2 1.73 -10.44 -5.51
N VAL A 3 0.76 -10.10 -4.65
CA VAL A 3 -0.12 -11.06 -3.98
C VAL A 3 -1.56 -10.61 -4.11
N SER A 4 -2.46 -11.53 -4.43
CA SER A 4 -3.88 -11.25 -4.56
C SER A 4 -4.54 -11.20 -3.18
N ARG A 5 -5.14 -10.06 -2.81
CA ARG A 5 -5.72 -9.84 -1.49
C ARG A 5 -6.97 -8.96 -1.57
N ALA A 6 -7.86 -9.14 -0.61
CA ALA A 6 -9.07 -8.34 -0.52
C ALA A 6 -8.71 -6.90 -0.12
N CYS A 7 -9.03 -5.94 -0.99
CA CYS A 7 -8.87 -4.52 -0.70
C CYS A 7 -10.21 -3.96 -0.21
N ARG A 8 -10.22 -3.37 1.00
CA ARG A 8 -11.44 -2.79 1.56
C ARG A 8 -11.92 -1.54 0.81
N THR A 9 -11.00 -0.81 0.18
CA THR A 9 -11.33 0.38 -0.62
C THR A 9 -11.88 0.02 -2.00
N CYS A 10 -11.37 -1.04 -2.63
CA CYS A 10 -11.87 -1.48 -3.94
C CYS A 10 -13.08 -2.42 -3.82
N GLY A 11 -13.27 -3.06 -2.66
CA GLY A 11 -14.35 -4.04 -2.43
C GLY A 11 -14.10 -5.40 -3.09
N THR A 12 -12.94 -5.60 -3.71
CA THR A 12 -12.59 -6.79 -4.52
C THR A 12 -11.20 -7.33 -4.15
N MET A 13 -10.89 -8.52 -4.67
CA MET A 13 -9.53 -9.06 -4.65
C MET A 13 -8.66 -8.28 -5.64
N GLN A 14 -7.74 -7.48 -5.13
CA GLN A 14 -6.78 -6.74 -5.93
C GLN A 14 -5.39 -7.32 -5.76
N GLU A 15 -4.51 -7.01 -6.69
CA GLU A 15 -3.09 -7.28 -6.52
C GLU A 15 -2.49 -6.27 -5.54
N PHE A 16 -1.69 -6.81 -4.63
CA PHE A 16 -0.92 -6.03 -3.69
C PHE A 16 0.55 -6.22 -4.00
N ARG A 17 1.32 -5.14 -3.92
CA ARG A 17 2.78 -5.18 -4.00
C ARG A 17 3.38 -4.68 -2.70
N MET A 18 4.55 -5.22 -2.37
CA MET A 18 5.36 -4.68 -1.27
C MET A 18 5.74 -3.23 -1.57
N PHE A 19 5.82 -2.42 -0.51
CA PHE A 19 6.25 -1.03 -0.65
C PHE A 19 7.69 -0.94 -1.16
N ASN A 20 7.95 0.06 -1.99
CA ASN A 20 9.31 0.43 -2.36
C ASN A 20 9.98 1.22 -1.23
N ALA A 21 11.31 1.34 -1.26
CA ALA A 21 12.08 2.05 -0.25
C ALA A 21 11.57 3.48 0.03
N ALA A 22 11.15 4.21 -1.02
CA ALA A 22 10.59 5.56 -0.88
C ALA A 22 9.26 5.57 -0.11
N GLU A 23 8.35 4.67 -0.44
CA GLU A 23 7.03 4.57 0.21
C GLU A 23 7.17 4.17 1.67
N ARG A 24 8.09 3.24 1.94
CA ARG A 24 8.47 2.85 3.29
C ARG A 24 9.00 4.03 4.08
N ALA A 25 9.88 4.84 3.50
CA ALA A 25 10.41 6.03 4.17
C ALA A 25 9.29 7.03 4.52
N VAL A 26 8.36 7.28 3.60
CA VAL A 26 7.20 8.17 3.84
C VAL A 26 6.30 7.62 4.95
N VAL A 27 5.90 6.36 4.88
CA VAL A 27 5.01 5.77 5.90
C VAL A 27 5.72 5.64 7.24
N ARG A 28 7.04 5.37 7.26
CA ARG A 28 7.85 5.40 8.48
C ARG A 28 7.92 6.80 9.07
N ALA A 29 8.04 7.85 8.25
CA ALA A 29 8.02 9.23 8.73
C ALA A 29 6.65 9.60 9.33
N MET A 30 5.54 9.13 8.74
CA MET A 30 4.19 9.39 9.26
C MET A 30 3.85 8.61 10.53
N LYS A 31 4.17 7.31 10.58
CA LYS A 31 3.85 6.41 11.69
C LYS A 31 4.86 6.49 12.84
N GLY A 32 6.06 7.01 12.58
CA GLY A 32 7.17 7.08 13.51
C GLY A 32 8.24 6.00 13.30
N ALA A 33 9.48 6.32 13.68
CA ALA A 33 10.66 5.49 13.42
C ALA A 33 10.61 4.08 14.05
N GLY A 34 9.78 3.88 15.08
CA GLY A 34 9.57 2.57 15.71
C GLY A 34 8.64 1.63 14.94
N HIS A 35 7.98 2.09 13.86
CA HIS A 35 7.01 1.27 13.14
C HIS A 35 7.68 0.42 12.05
N PHE A 36 7.42 -0.90 12.08
CA PHE A 36 8.02 -1.86 11.16
C PHE A 36 7.33 -1.84 9.79
N VAL A 37 7.77 -0.96 8.90
CA VAL A 37 7.17 -0.75 7.57
C VAL A 37 7.66 -1.70 6.45
N ASP A 38 8.50 -2.69 6.77
CA ASP A 38 9.11 -3.56 5.76
C ASP A 38 8.06 -4.46 5.08
N ASP A 39 7.25 -5.17 5.87
CA ASP A 39 6.20 -6.09 5.38
C ASP A 39 4.89 -5.41 4.98
N TYR A 40 4.93 -4.15 4.57
CA TYR A 40 3.74 -3.42 4.13
C TYR A 40 3.50 -3.57 2.64
N TRP A 41 2.24 -3.83 2.31
CA TRP A 41 1.80 -4.08 0.96
C TRP A 41 0.70 -3.09 0.59
N ARG A 42 0.85 -2.42 -0.55
CA ARG A 42 -0.20 -1.56 -1.12
C ARG A 42 -0.96 -2.30 -2.19
N CYS A 43 -2.24 -1.96 -2.32
CA CYS A 43 -3.00 -2.27 -3.51
C CYS A 43 -2.33 -1.62 -4.74
N THR A 44 -2.37 -2.29 -5.90
CA THR A 44 -1.88 -1.79 -7.20
C THR A 44 -3.01 -1.23 -8.07
N ALA A 45 -4.25 -1.21 -7.58
CA ALA A 45 -5.38 -0.65 -8.31
C ALA A 45 -5.22 0.86 -8.49
N VAL A 46 -5.53 1.34 -9.70
CA VAL A 46 -5.56 2.76 -10.04
C VAL A 46 -6.47 3.52 -9.06
N GLY A 47 -5.96 4.62 -8.52
CA GLY A 47 -6.68 5.48 -7.56
C GLY A 47 -6.77 4.91 -6.14
N CYS A 48 -6.37 3.66 -5.92
CA CYS A 48 -6.39 3.05 -4.59
C CYS A 48 -5.18 3.51 -3.77
N ARG A 49 -5.45 3.80 -2.51
CA ARG A 49 -4.46 4.20 -1.50
C ARG A 49 -4.34 3.17 -0.38
N TRP A 50 -5.11 2.09 -0.43
CA TRP A 50 -5.13 1.11 0.64
C TRP A 50 -3.81 0.35 0.72
N TYR A 51 -3.31 0.21 1.94
CA TYR A 51 -2.22 -0.67 2.27
C TYR A 51 -2.53 -1.51 3.50
N GLN A 52 -1.88 -2.68 3.59
CA GLN A 52 -1.96 -3.56 4.74
C GLN A 52 -0.68 -4.37 4.91
N ARG A 53 -0.40 -4.80 6.12
CA ARG A 53 0.72 -5.70 6.42
C ARG A 53 0.47 -7.11 5.87
N TYR A 54 1.53 -7.87 5.55
CA TYR A 54 1.41 -9.22 4.95
C TYR A 54 0.74 -10.27 5.86
N LEU A 55 1.14 -10.32 7.13
CA LEU A 55 0.63 -11.32 8.08
C LEU A 55 -0.47 -10.78 9.00
N ASN A 56 -0.67 -9.46 9.05
CA ASN A 56 -1.59 -8.84 9.98
C ASN A 56 -2.57 -7.91 9.27
N ARG A 57 -3.80 -8.38 9.03
CA ARG A 57 -4.86 -7.59 8.36
C ARG A 57 -5.36 -6.42 9.20
N GLY A 58 -5.09 -6.39 10.52
CA GLY A 58 -5.46 -5.27 11.39
C GLY A 58 -4.49 -4.09 11.35
N GLU A 59 -3.31 -4.27 10.76
CA GLU A 59 -2.38 -3.17 10.43
C GLU A 59 -2.61 -2.75 8.98
N ASP A 60 -3.71 -2.03 8.76
CA ASP A 60 -4.03 -1.38 7.50
C ASP A 60 -3.98 0.14 7.62
N GLY A 61 -4.01 0.79 6.45
CA GLY A 61 -4.03 2.23 6.38
C GLY A 61 -4.21 2.73 4.95
N LEU A 62 -4.24 4.06 4.85
CA LEU A 62 -4.34 4.77 3.58
C LEU A 62 -3.04 5.52 3.33
N LEU A 63 -2.43 5.25 2.19
CA LEU A 63 -1.30 5.99 1.69
C LEU A 63 -1.70 7.47 1.49
N PRO A 64 -0.76 8.41 1.69
CA PRO A 64 -0.99 9.79 1.34
C PRO A 64 -1.30 9.96 -0.14
N GLU A 65 -1.96 11.07 -0.47
CA GLU A 65 -2.37 11.38 -1.85
C GLU A 65 -1.18 11.47 -2.81
N GLU A 66 -0.02 11.87 -2.32
CA GLU A 66 1.24 11.91 -3.07
C GLU A 66 1.67 10.53 -3.60
N LEU A 67 1.31 9.45 -2.88
CA LEU A 67 1.63 8.08 -3.26
C LEU A 67 0.47 7.35 -3.93
N LYS A 68 -0.63 8.07 -4.20
CA LYS A 68 -1.78 7.55 -4.93
C LYS A 68 -1.32 6.97 -6.27
N ILE A 69 -1.85 5.80 -6.61
CA ILE A 69 -1.62 5.20 -7.94
C ILE A 69 -2.34 6.09 -8.93
N GLN A 70 -1.60 7.00 -9.54
CA GLN A 70 -2.04 7.60 -10.77
C GLN A 70 -1.99 6.48 -11.80
N ALA A 71 -3.09 6.25 -12.52
CA ALA A 71 -3.01 5.50 -13.76
C ALA A 71 -1.93 6.22 -14.56
N VAL A 72 -0.81 5.55 -14.79
CA VAL A 72 0.07 5.99 -15.87
C VAL A 72 -0.81 5.81 -17.11
N PRO A 73 -1.23 6.88 -17.81
CA PRO A 73 -1.80 6.67 -19.12
C PRO A 73 -0.72 5.96 -19.91
N ALA A 74 -0.99 4.73 -20.34
CA ALA A 74 -0.15 4.08 -21.33
C ALA A 74 -0.34 4.89 -22.62
N GLU A 75 0.70 5.63 -23.00
CA GLU A 75 0.85 6.19 -24.35
C GLU A 75 1.47 5.15 -25.28
#